data_AF-A0A959KL62-F1
#
_entry.id   AF-A0A959KL62-F1
#
_cell.length_a   1.000
_cell.length_b   1.000
_cell.length_c   1.000
_cell.angle_alpha   90.00
_cell.angle_beta   90.00
_cell.angle_gamma   90.00
#
_symmetry.space_group_name_H-M   'P 1'
#
loop_
_entity.id
_entity.type
_entity.pdbx_description
1 polymer ?
#
loop_
_entity_poly.entity_id
_entity_poly.type
_entity_poly.pdbx_seq_one_letter_code
_entity_poly.pdbx_strand_id
1 'polypeptide(L)'
;MDRILLPLACLLACGLFVSPAFGQHLSRRANIGIAPGEAEAGGIAVQRVIPGSTAALAGLQAGDIILSINDRPTGSPEQLRQARETLRAGLPTTFLLRRQGQERSLQAPAQPVPLETSAHSEVIYDEIAFGEGWLRVIVNKPLQSGKHPAIYFIPGYTCSSV
;
A
#
# COMPACT_ATOMS: atom_id res chain seq x y z
N MET A 1 -64.53 -11.93 -18.20
CA MET A 1 -64.52 -13.07 -17.28
C MET A 1 -63.39 -13.99 -17.68
N ASP A 2 -62.23 -13.70 -17.09
CA ASP A 2 -61.24 -14.63 -16.54
C ASP A 2 -60.63 -15.76 -17.39
N ARG A 3 -59.30 -15.65 -17.56
CA ARG A 3 -58.21 -16.62 -17.24
C ARG A 3 -57.06 -16.43 -18.24
N ILE A 4 -56.08 -15.57 -17.96
CA ILE A 4 -54.82 -15.84 -17.22
C ILE A 4 -54.17 -17.17 -17.63
N LEU A 5 -53.11 -17.10 -18.45
CA LEU A 5 -52.09 -18.16 -18.53
C LEU A 5 -50.69 -17.55 -18.80
N LEU A 6 -49.88 -17.58 -17.73
CA LEU A 6 -48.41 -17.56 -17.59
C LEU A 6 -47.51 -16.69 -18.51
N PRO A 7 -46.71 -15.76 -17.95
CA PRO A 7 -45.49 -15.32 -18.60
C PRO A 7 -44.38 -16.37 -18.43
N LEU A 8 -43.84 -16.82 -19.56
CA LEU A 8 -42.72 -17.73 -19.68
C LEU A 8 -41.48 -17.14 -18.99
N ALA A 9 -40.86 -17.97 -18.15
CA ALA A 9 -39.67 -17.69 -17.35
C ALA A 9 -38.56 -16.96 -18.11
N CYS A 10 -38.24 -15.73 -17.67
CA CYS A 10 -36.97 -15.09 -18.00
C CYS A 10 -35.92 -15.65 -17.04
N LEU A 11 -35.17 -16.63 -17.54
CA LEU A 11 -34.10 -17.33 -16.86
C LEU A 11 -33.06 -16.36 -16.30
N LEU A 12 -32.73 -16.60 -15.03
CA LEU A 12 -31.54 -16.18 -14.34
C LEU A 12 -30.30 -16.16 -15.25
N ALA A 13 -29.72 -14.98 -15.42
CA ALA A 13 -28.30 -14.83 -15.65
C ALA A 13 -27.76 -13.85 -14.60
N CYS A 14 -27.90 -14.22 -13.32
CA CYS A 14 -27.05 -13.67 -12.27
C CYS A 14 -25.66 -14.24 -12.53
N GLY A 15 -24.89 -13.55 -13.38
CA GLY A 15 -23.49 -13.82 -13.58
C GLY A 15 -22.80 -13.61 -12.24
N LEU A 16 -22.63 -14.70 -11.49
CA LEU A 16 -21.65 -14.81 -10.43
C LEU A 16 -20.30 -14.62 -11.10
N PHE A 17 -19.90 -13.36 -11.27
CA PHE A 17 -18.51 -12.98 -11.40
C PHE A 17 -17.89 -13.33 -10.04
N VAL A 18 -17.59 -14.61 -9.84
CA VAL A 18 -16.66 -15.04 -8.82
C VAL A 18 -15.32 -14.57 -9.34
N SER A 19 -15.03 -13.29 -9.14
CA SER A 19 -13.65 -12.84 -9.08
C SER A 19 -12.98 -13.79 -8.09
N PRO A 20 -11.97 -14.58 -8.48
CA PRO A 20 -11.17 -15.23 -7.47
C PRO A 20 -10.50 -14.07 -6.75
N ALA A 21 -11.07 -13.69 -5.61
CA ALA A 21 -10.39 -12.91 -4.63
C ALA A 21 -9.29 -13.83 -4.08
N PHE A 22 -8.23 -14.03 -4.86
CA PHE A 22 -6.89 -14.13 -4.30
C PHE A 22 -6.55 -12.75 -3.73
N GLY A 23 -7.34 -12.34 -2.74
CA GLY A 23 -7.02 -11.24 -1.88
C GLY A 23 -5.86 -11.72 -1.07
N GLN A 24 -4.70 -11.08 -1.25
CA GLN A 24 -3.59 -11.22 -0.32
C GLN A 24 -4.15 -11.06 1.10
N HIS A 25 -3.98 -12.06 1.96
CA HIS A 25 -4.40 -11.97 3.35
C HIS A 25 -3.58 -10.88 4.05
N LEU A 26 -2.31 -10.75 3.65
CA LEU A 26 -1.43 -9.70 4.13
C LEU A 26 -1.48 -8.48 3.20
N SER A 27 -2.17 -7.44 3.66
CA SER A 27 -2.15 -6.13 2.98
C SER A 27 -0.73 -5.63 2.77
N ARG A 28 -0.43 -5.14 1.57
CA ARG A 28 0.90 -4.61 1.24
C ARG A 28 1.16 -3.28 1.95
N ARG A 29 2.41 -3.07 2.34
CA ARG A 29 2.87 -1.75 2.78
C ARG A 29 2.84 -0.76 1.62
N ALA A 30 2.66 0.50 1.96
CA ALA A 30 2.68 1.61 1.02
C ALA A 30 3.70 2.66 1.46
N ASN A 31 4.11 3.50 0.51
CA ASN A 31 4.97 4.64 0.78
C ASN A 31 4.23 5.96 0.52
N ILE A 32 4.63 7.02 1.23
CA ILE A 32 4.15 8.38 0.94
C ILE A 32 4.82 8.89 -0.34
N GLY A 33 6.13 8.69 -0.43
CA GLY A 33 6.98 9.16 -1.53
C GLY A 33 7.34 10.64 -1.50
N ILE A 34 7.83 11.11 -0.34
CA ILE A 34 8.44 12.44 -0.19
C ILE A 34 9.89 12.31 0.27
N ALA A 35 10.72 13.27 -0.14
CA ALA A 35 11.95 13.61 0.58
C ALA A 35 11.58 14.62 1.69
N PRO A 36 11.64 14.22 2.97
CA PRO A 36 11.35 15.13 4.07
C PRO A 36 12.48 16.15 4.22
N GLY A 37 12.11 17.38 4.56
CA GLY A 37 13.01 18.41 5.03
C GLY A 37 13.05 18.48 6.55
N GLU A 38 13.28 19.69 7.06
CA GLU A 38 13.30 19.93 8.48
C GLU A 38 11.89 19.96 9.07
N ALA A 39 11.81 19.72 10.37
CA ALA A 39 10.57 19.92 11.12
C ALA A 39 10.31 21.42 11.23
N GLU A 40 9.14 21.86 10.79
CA GLU A 40 8.77 23.28 10.73
C GLU A 40 7.32 23.46 11.17
N ALA A 41 7.07 24.42 12.07
CA ALA A 41 5.73 24.88 12.45
C ALA A 41 4.71 23.76 12.73
N GLY A 42 5.15 22.72 13.46
CA GLY A 42 4.33 21.57 13.87
C GLY A 42 4.20 20.45 12.83
N GLY A 43 4.92 20.54 11.71
CA GLY A 43 4.90 19.56 10.63
C GLY A 43 6.28 19.26 10.06
N ILE A 44 6.32 18.51 8.95
CA ILE A 44 7.54 18.22 8.19
C ILE A 44 7.49 18.92 6.83
N ALA A 45 8.55 19.66 6.50
CA ALA A 45 8.67 20.28 5.18
C ALA A 45 8.84 19.21 4.08
N VAL A 46 8.27 19.46 2.90
CA VAL A 46 8.44 18.62 1.72
C VAL A 46 9.51 19.25 0.83
N GLN A 47 10.70 18.66 0.79
CA GLN A 47 11.76 19.13 -0.12
C GLN A 47 11.49 18.69 -1.56
N ARG A 48 11.01 17.46 -1.73
CA ARG A 48 10.75 16.87 -3.05
C ARG A 48 9.65 15.82 -2.98
N VAL A 49 8.86 15.75 -4.03
CA VAL A 49 7.85 14.71 -4.24
C VAL A 49 8.37 13.70 -5.26
N ILE A 50 8.26 12.42 -4.93
CA ILE A 50 8.71 11.32 -5.80
C ILE A 50 7.63 11.07 -6.86
N PRO A 51 7.96 11.04 -8.17
CA PRO A 51 6.99 10.74 -9.22
C PRO A 51 6.30 9.39 -9.03
N GLY A 52 5.00 9.33 -9.35
CA GLY A 52 4.19 8.11 -9.22
C GLY A 52 3.90 7.69 -7.78
N SER A 53 4.27 8.48 -6.77
CA SER A 53 4.00 8.17 -5.37
C SER A 53 2.61 8.60 -4.90
N THR A 54 2.22 8.16 -3.70
CA THR A 54 0.99 8.61 -3.02
C THR A 54 0.93 10.14 -2.90
N ALA A 55 2.04 10.78 -2.54
CA ALA A 55 2.13 12.23 -2.43
C ALA A 55 1.95 12.92 -3.79
N ALA A 56 2.55 12.37 -4.85
CA ALA A 56 2.37 12.89 -6.21
C ALA A 56 0.91 12.79 -6.66
N LEU A 57 0.26 11.64 -6.43
CA LEU A 57 -1.14 11.43 -6.78
C LEU A 57 -2.10 12.33 -5.97
N ALA A 58 -1.77 12.61 -4.71
CA ALA A 58 -2.53 13.53 -3.87
C ALA A 58 -2.34 15.00 -4.28
N GLY A 59 -1.35 15.33 -5.10
CA GLY A 59 -1.04 16.70 -5.51
C GLY A 59 -0.20 17.49 -4.50
N LEU A 60 0.58 16.80 -3.66
CA LEU A 60 1.59 17.44 -2.83
C LEU A 60 2.68 18.07 -3.71
N GLN A 61 3.31 19.11 -3.18
CA GLN A 61 4.32 19.90 -3.88
C GLN A 61 5.52 20.16 -2.96
N ALA A 62 6.67 20.47 -3.56
CA ALA A 62 7.80 20.99 -2.79
C ALA A 62 7.42 22.33 -2.14
N GLY A 63 7.84 22.52 -0.88
CA GLY A 63 7.46 23.67 -0.07
C GLY A 63 6.17 23.48 0.74
N ASP A 64 5.46 22.36 0.59
CA ASP A 64 4.38 21.99 1.52
C ASP A 64 4.96 21.65 2.89
N ILE A 65 4.24 22.03 3.95
CA ILE A 65 4.50 21.53 5.31
C ILE A 65 3.39 20.55 5.65
N ILE A 66 3.69 19.26 5.73
CA ILE A 66 2.72 18.25 6.12
C ILE A 66 2.56 18.34 7.64
N LEU A 67 1.34 18.52 8.11
CA LEU A 67 1.00 18.59 9.53
C LEU A 67 0.62 17.21 10.05
N SER A 68 -0.22 16.49 9.31
CA SER A 68 -0.62 15.13 9.64
C SER A 68 -0.86 14.23 8.43
N ILE A 69 -0.78 12.92 8.65
CA ILE A 69 -1.10 11.87 7.68
C ILE A 69 -2.02 10.88 8.38
N ASN A 70 -3.22 10.66 7.84
CA ASN A 70 -4.25 9.84 8.48
C ASN A 70 -4.45 10.22 9.96
N ASP A 71 -4.57 11.53 10.22
CA ASP A 71 -4.74 12.14 11.54
C ASP A 71 -3.57 11.93 12.52
N ARG A 72 -2.44 11.38 12.04
CA ARG A 72 -1.21 11.25 12.84
C ARG A 72 -0.28 12.43 12.58
N PRO A 73 0.20 13.11 13.63
CA PRO A 73 1.10 14.25 13.47
C PRO A 73 2.41 13.84 12.80
N THR A 74 3.09 14.81 12.19
CA THR A 74 4.37 14.58 11.48
C THR A 74 5.47 15.56 11.88
N GLY A 75 5.30 16.28 12.99
CA GLY A 75 6.22 17.32 13.47
C GLY A 75 7.59 16.84 13.96
N SER A 76 7.90 15.55 13.84
CA SER A 76 9.24 15.01 14.10
C SER A 76 9.55 13.83 13.17
N PRO A 77 10.84 13.48 12.96
CA PRO A 77 11.22 12.30 12.19
C PRO A 77 10.57 11.00 12.70
N GLU A 78 10.45 10.89 14.02
CA GLU A 78 9.82 9.73 14.67
C GLU A 78 8.31 9.68 14.42
N GLN A 79 7.62 10.81 14.54
CA GLN A 79 6.19 10.90 14.23
C GLN A 79 5.90 10.60 12.76
N LEU A 80 6.73 11.13 11.86
CA LEU A 80 6.64 10.84 10.42
C LEU A 80 6.85 9.34 10.14
N ARG A 81 7.82 8.69 10.83
CA ARG A 81 8.04 7.25 10.73
C ARG A 81 6.79 6.48 11.14
N GLN A 82 6.22 6.79 12.30
CA GLN A 82 5.01 6.13 12.80
C GLN A 82 3.81 6.35 11.86
N ALA A 83 3.65 7.55 11.30
CA ALA A 83 2.60 7.84 10.34
C ALA A 83 2.74 6.96 9.08
N ARG A 84 3.97 6.82 8.55
CA ARG A 84 4.28 5.96 7.39
C ARG A 84 3.94 4.49 7.63
N GLU A 85 4.15 3.99 8.85
CA GLU A 85 3.94 2.56 9.18
C GLU A 85 2.47 2.13 9.13
N THR A 86 1.54 3.08 9.18
CA THR A 86 0.11 2.78 9.11
C THR A 86 -0.43 2.67 7.68
N LEU A 87 0.35 3.06 6.67
CA LEU A 87 -0.09 3.05 5.28
C LEU A 87 -0.20 1.62 4.75
N ARG A 88 -1.31 1.34 4.08
CA ARG A 88 -1.57 0.07 3.38
C ARG A 88 -1.99 0.37 1.95
N ALA A 89 -1.47 -0.42 1.01
CA ALA A 89 -1.69 -0.20 -0.41
C ALA A 89 -3.19 -0.17 -0.75
N GLY A 90 -3.57 0.76 -1.62
CA GLY A 90 -4.94 0.95 -2.07
C GLY A 90 -5.85 1.68 -1.08
N LEU A 91 -5.51 1.72 0.22
CA LEU A 91 -6.33 2.44 1.19
C LEU A 91 -6.22 3.96 1.00
N PRO A 92 -7.31 4.72 1.23
CA PRO A 92 -7.25 6.17 1.21
C PRO A 92 -6.23 6.71 2.22
N THR A 93 -5.41 7.65 1.78
CA THR A 93 -4.47 8.38 2.63
C THR A 93 -4.80 9.86 2.60
N THR A 94 -5.07 10.44 3.77
CA THR A 94 -5.39 11.85 3.93
C THR A 94 -4.18 12.60 4.46
N PHE A 95 -3.92 13.77 3.88
CA PHE A 95 -2.85 14.69 4.26
C PHE A 95 -3.47 16.01 4.71
N LEU A 96 -3.20 16.43 5.95
CA LEU A 96 -3.36 17.82 6.34
C LEU A 96 -2.03 18.52 6.15
N LEU A 97 -2.00 19.58 5.35
CA LEU A 97 -0.78 20.33 5.05
C LEU A 97 -1.01 21.83 5.11
N ARG A 98 0.08 22.58 5.22
CA ARG A 98 0.11 24.03 5.04
C ARG A 98 0.87 24.36 3.75
N ARG A 99 0.24 25.14 2.87
CA ARG A 99 0.84 25.65 1.63
C ARG A 99 0.57 27.14 1.55
N GLN A 100 1.63 27.95 1.45
CA GLN A 100 1.52 29.42 1.41
C GLN A 100 0.71 29.99 2.60
N GLY A 101 0.94 29.44 3.79
CA GLY A 101 0.25 29.87 5.03
C GLY A 101 -1.18 29.35 5.21
N GLN A 102 -1.79 28.72 4.20
CA GLN A 102 -3.14 28.18 4.29
C GLN A 102 -3.13 26.67 4.49
N GLU A 103 -4.00 26.18 5.36
CA GLU A 103 -4.19 24.75 5.56
C GLU A 103 -5.05 24.14 4.44
N ARG A 104 -4.66 22.95 4.01
CA ARG A 104 -5.30 22.20 2.93
C ARG A 104 -5.38 20.73 3.32
N SER A 105 -6.48 20.09 2.94
CA SER A 105 -6.63 18.64 3.03
C SER A 105 -6.53 18.05 1.63
N LEU A 106 -5.64 17.07 1.45
CA LEU A 106 -5.47 16.31 0.21
C LEU A 106 -5.68 14.83 0.48
N GLN A 107 -6.11 14.08 -0.52
CA GLN A 107 -6.35 12.64 -0.39
C GLN A 107 -5.96 11.89 -1.65
N ALA A 108 -5.35 10.72 -1.49
CA ALA A 108 -5.10 9.77 -2.59
C ALA A 108 -5.03 8.33 -2.06
N PRO A 109 -5.27 7.31 -2.92
CA PRO A 109 -4.99 5.93 -2.56
C PRO A 109 -3.48 5.71 -2.41
N ALA A 110 -3.11 5.06 -1.30
CA ALA A 110 -1.73 4.71 -0.98
C ALA A 110 -1.11 3.79 -2.04
N GLN A 111 0.01 4.21 -2.62
CA GLN A 111 0.76 3.43 -3.60
C GLN A 111 1.60 2.35 -2.92
N PRO A 112 1.56 1.09 -3.42
CA PRO A 112 2.32 0.00 -2.84
C PRO A 112 3.82 0.25 -2.97
N VAL A 113 4.58 -0.22 -1.99
CA VAL A 113 6.04 -0.37 -2.16
C VAL A 113 6.28 -1.35 -3.31
N PRO A 114 7.07 -1.03 -4.35
CA PRO A 114 7.31 -1.92 -5.49
C PRO A 114 7.77 -3.31 -5.08
N LEU A 115 7.41 -4.32 -5.87
CA LEU A 115 7.92 -5.68 -5.66
C LEU A 115 9.40 -5.73 -6.04
N GLU A 116 10.16 -6.56 -5.34
CA GLU A 116 11.51 -6.93 -5.75
C GLU A 116 11.48 -7.59 -7.13
N THR A 117 12.48 -7.27 -7.94
CA THR A 117 12.69 -7.87 -9.26
C THR A 117 14.16 -8.23 -9.40
N SER A 118 14.46 -9.26 -10.19
CA SER A 118 15.81 -9.78 -10.37
C SER A 118 16.03 -10.19 -11.83
N ALA A 119 17.24 -9.95 -12.34
CA ALA A 119 17.67 -10.44 -13.64
C ALA A 119 18.15 -11.90 -13.62
N HIS A 120 18.33 -12.47 -12.42
CA HIS A 120 18.97 -13.78 -12.22
C HIS A 120 18.07 -14.82 -11.56
N SER A 121 16.92 -14.38 -11.04
CA SER A 121 15.94 -15.22 -10.35
C SER A 121 14.52 -14.81 -10.70
N GLU A 122 13.63 -15.79 -10.71
CA GLU A 122 12.20 -15.57 -10.60
C GLU A 122 11.89 -15.20 -9.13
N VAL A 123 11.40 -13.97 -8.92
CA VAL A 123 11.00 -13.47 -7.59
C VAL A 123 9.54 -13.82 -7.36
N ILE A 124 9.26 -14.70 -6.41
CA ILE A 124 7.92 -15.19 -6.10
C ILE A 124 7.52 -14.63 -4.75
N TYR A 125 6.41 -13.88 -4.71
CA TYR A 125 5.77 -13.42 -3.47
C TYR A 125 4.58 -14.31 -3.18
N ASP A 126 4.57 -14.94 -2.01
CA ASP A 126 3.53 -15.88 -1.58
C ASP A 126 3.18 -15.67 -0.10
N GLU A 127 2.15 -16.34 0.38
CA GLU A 127 1.68 -16.29 1.76
C GLU A 127 1.39 -17.71 2.26
N ILE A 128 1.90 -18.04 3.44
CA ILE A 128 1.66 -19.33 4.08
C ILE A 128 0.94 -19.13 5.41
N ALA A 129 -0.06 -19.97 5.68
CA ALA A 129 -0.69 -20.01 6.99
C ALA A 129 0.32 -20.52 8.04
N PHE A 130 0.36 -19.85 9.20
CA PHE A 130 1.25 -20.21 10.30
C PHE A 130 0.60 -19.86 11.64
N GLY A 131 0.31 -20.88 12.45
CA GLY A 131 -0.53 -20.73 13.64
C GLY A 131 -1.89 -20.13 13.28
N GLU A 132 -2.29 -19.08 13.99
CA GLU A 132 -3.54 -18.33 13.74
C GLU A 132 -3.38 -17.18 12.72
N GLY A 133 -2.21 -17.07 12.07
CA GLY A 133 -1.87 -15.96 11.18
C GLY A 133 -1.31 -16.39 9.84
N TRP A 134 -0.77 -15.41 9.12
CA TRP A 134 -0.14 -15.58 7.82
C TRP A 134 1.29 -15.04 7.85
N LEU A 135 2.20 -15.76 7.20
CA LEU A 135 3.56 -15.30 6.94
C LEU A 135 3.70 -14.97 5.47
N ARG A 136 4.31 -13.82 5.17
CA ARG A 136 4.75 -13.50 3.82
C ARG A 136 6.01 -14.29 3.50
N VAL A 137 6.01 -14.96 2.36
CA VAL A 137 7.16 -15.69 1.82
C VAL A 137 7.61 -14.98 0.55
N ILE A 138 8.92 -14.77 0.44
CA ILE A 138 9.55 -14.25 -0.77
C ILE A 138 10.60 -15.27 -1.18
N VAL A 139 10.44 -15.86 -2.36
CA VAL A 139 11.36 -16.85 -2.92
C VAL A 139 12.08 -16.25 -4.11
N ASN A 140 13.41 -16.21 -4.01
CA ASN A 140 14.28 -15.91 -5.14
C ASN A 140 14.71 -17.24 -5.79
N LYS A 141 13.96 -17.70 -6.79
CA LYS A 141 14.22 -18.98 -7.47
C LYS A 141 15.18 -18.79 -8.65
N PRO A 142 16.36 -19.43 -8.68
CA PRO A 142 17.25 -19.35 -9.84
C PRO A 142 16.55 -19.80 -11.13
N LEU A 143 16.83 -19.10 -12.24
CA LEU A 143 16.25 -19.44 -13.54
C LEU A 143 16.76 -20.79 -14.07
N GLN A 144 17.95 -21.20 -13.65
CA GLN A 144 18.59 -22.45 -14.08
C GLN A 144 18.10 -23.62 -13.23
N SER A 145 17.72 -24.72 -13.87
CA SER A 145 17.38 -25.97 -13.18
C SER A 145 18.61 -26.63 -12.56
N GLY A 146 18.46 -27.23 -11.38
CA GLY A 146 19.54 -27.97 -10.72
C GLY A 146 19.48 -27.88 -9.20
N LYS A 147 20.44 -28.50 -8.52
CA LYS A 147 20.62 -28.33 -7.07
C LYS A 147 21.39 -27.03 -6.83
N HIS A 148 20.76 -26.08 -6.15
CA HIS A 148 21.35 -24.82 -5.75
C HIS A 148 21.39 -24.73 -4.23
N PRO A 149 22.38 -24.03 -3.64
CA PRO A 149 22.34 -23.70 -2.22
C PRO A 149 21.10 -22.85 -1.93
N ALA A 150 20.41 -23.15 -0.84
CA ALA A 150 19.26 -22.38 -0.36
C ALA A 150 19.66 -21.58 0.89
N ILE A 151 19.34 -20.29 0.89
CA ILE A 151 19.45 -19.44 2.07
C ILE A 151 18.02 -19.16 2.54
N TYR A 152 17.72 -19.57 3.76
CA TYR A 152 16.44 -19.26 4.40
C TYR A 152 16.64 -18.12 5.39
N PHE A 153 15.98 -16.99 5.14
CA PHE A 153 16.02 -15.83 6.01
C PHE A 153 14.72 -15.75 6.79
N ILE A 154 14.81 -15.73 8.13
CA ILE A 154 13.66 -15.46 8.99
C ILE A 154 13.69 -13.95 9.29
N PRO A 155 12.78 -13.15 8.72
CA PRO A 155 12.72 -11.72 9.02
C PRO A 155 12.32 -11.54 10.48
N GLY A 156 13.13 -10.81 11.25
CA GLY A 156 12.88 -10.57 12.67
C GLY A 156 13.87 -9.67 13.39
N TYR A 157 14.92 -9.17 12.75
CA TYR A 157 15.90 -8.33 13.43
C TYR A 157 15.48 -6.85 13.57
N THR A 158 14.48 -6.39 12.80
CA THR A 158 13.99 -5.00 12.87
C THR A 158 12.49 -4.96 13.18
N CYS A 159 12.02 -3.87 13.79
CA CYS A 159 10.61 -3.66 14.16
C CYS A 159 9.66 -3.46 12.96
N SER A 160 10.11 -3.75 11.74
CA SER A 160 9.35 -3.64 10.50
C SER A 160 9.18 -4.99 9.83
N SER A 161 7.94 -5.43 9.67
CA SER A 161 7.56 -6.52 8.76
C SER A 161 7.84 -6.10 7.30
N VAL A 162 8.35 -7.03 6.48
CA VAL A 162 8.59 -6.81 5.05
C VAL A 162 7.27 -6.83 4.28
#